data_AF-A0A1J4KN29-F1
#
_entry.id   AF-A0A1J4KN29-F1
#
_cell.length_a   1.000
_cell.length_b   1.000
_cell.length_c   1.000
_cell.angle_alpha   90.00
_cell.angle_beta   90.00
_cell.angle_gamma   90.00
#
_symmetry.space_group_name_H-M   'P 1'
#
loop_
_entity.id
_entity.type
_entity.pdbx_description
1 polymer ?
#
loop_
_entity_poly.entity_id
_entity_poly.type
_entity_poly.pdbx_seq_one_letter_code
_entity_poly.pdbx_strand_id
1 'polypeptide(L)'
;MKDQTKAKVERNKYKLEYLETKQDNQLQDLEMVWREPRTTRKYTKRSPTLLNNQYVERHYALIGEYDQAAAVHKINSKIEKIETSEKHQSLNASFERARSNLLNDQEKTKEIVTTTQNTHMDLNKVDQQAELEKLHKRQVILENLLEEEADIDKFVAKRFKKASGTVLPMSVTLNGGTSLSPKKNGTSRDVSNMVNFVQTPIASPLPLPPLTVKKLKKPKKDDKKKKKPSVV
;
A
#
# COMPACT_ATOMS: atom_id res chain seq x y z
N MET A 1 30.25 7.58 8.12
CA MET A 1 29.04 8.42 7.91
C MET A 1 28.46 8.29 6.50
N LYS A 2 29.21 8.61 5.42
CA LYS A 2 28.69 8.59 4.03
C LYS A 2 28.22 7.22 3.52
N ASP A 3 28.79 6.12 4.00
CA ASP A 3 28.38 4.78 3.53
C ASP A 3 27.12 4.26 4.23
N GLN A 4 26.90 4.66 5.49
CA GLN A 4 25.68 4.33 6.22
C GLN A 4 24.46 5.06 5.64
N THR A 5 24.62 6.31 5.18
CA THR A 5 23.54 7.05 4.52
C THR A 5 23.21 6.46 3.14
N LYS A 6 24.23 6.07 2.35
CA LYS A 6 24.02 5.35 1.09
C LYS A 6 23.26 4.03 1.27
N ALA A 7 23.68 3.20 2.23
CA ALA A 7 23.01 1.93 2.51
C ALA A 7 21.54 2.12 2.95
N LYS A 8 21.24 3.16 3.75
CA LYS A 8 19.86 3.50 4.13
C LYS A 8 19.02 3.95 2.92
N VAL A 9 19.57 4.77 2.03
CA VAL A 9 18.88 5.21 0.79
C VAL A 9 18.60 4.02 -0.12
N GLU A 10 19.54 3.11 -0.27
CA GLU A 10 19.38 1.90 -1.06
C GLU A 10 18.31 0.96 -0.47
N ARG A 11 18.31 0.79 0.86
CA ARG A 11 17.25 0.04 1.57
C ARG A 11 15.87 0.67 1.38
N ASN A 12 15.77 2.00 1.40
CA ASN A 12 14.53 2.71 1.14
C ASN A 12 14.03 2.51 -0.29
N LYS A 13 14.95 2.53 -1.26
CA LYS A 13 14.64 2.24 -2.67
C LYS A 13 14.11 0.81 -2.84
N TYR A 14 14.78 -0.18 -2.25
CA TYR A 14 14.33 -1.57 -2.27
C TYR A 14 12.94 -1.73 -1.63
N LYS A 15 12.68 -1.06 -0.51
CA LYS A 15 11.38 -1.10 0.15
C LYS A 15 10.26 -0.52 -0.72
N LEU A 16 10.54 0.53 -1.49
CA LEU A 16 9.59 1.10 -2.44
C LEU A 16 9.34 0.16 -3.63
N GLU A 17 10.39 -0.44 -4.19
CA GLU A 17 10.27 -1.39 -5.30
C GLU A 17 9.51 -2.67 -4.91
N TYR A 18 9.78 -3.18 -3.71
CA TYR A 18 9.02 -4.30 -3.14
C TYR A 18 7.54 -3.92 -2.95
N LEU A 19 7.26 -2.70 -2.50
CA LEU A 19 5.89 -2.20 -2.37
C LEU A 19 5.20 -2.06 -3.72
N GLU A 20 5.86 -1.54 -4.75
CA GLU A 20 5.33 -1.49 -6.12
C GLU A 20 4.99 -2.88 -6.65
N THR A 21 5.89 -3.86 -6.45
CA THR A 21 5.66 -5.26 -6.86
C THR A 21 4.45 -5.86 -6.14
N LYS A 22 4.32 -5.61 -4.84
CA LYS A 22 3.16 -6.05 -4.06
C LYS A 22 1.86 -5.42 -4.56
N GLN A 23 1.89 -4.14 -4.93
CA GLN A 23 0.74 -3.42 -5.47
C GLN A 23 0.30 -3.98 -6.84
N ASP A 24 1.26 -4.32 -7.71
CA ASP A 24 0.98 -4.99 -8.98
C ASP A 24 0.33 -6.36 -8.77
N ASN A 25 0.86 -7.17 -7.85
CA ASN A 25 0.28 -8.47 -7.52
C ASN A 25 -1.15 -8.34 -6.99
N GLN A 26 -1.43 -7.36 -6.14
CA GLN A 26 -2.78 -7.10 -5.64
C GLN A 26 -3.77 -6.74 -6.76
N LEU A 27 -3.32 -5.96 -7.76
CA LEU A 27 -4.14 -5.65 -8.93
C LEU A 27 -4.42 -6.91 -9.76
N GLN A 28 -3.41 -7.75 -9.96
CA GLN A 28 -3.55 -9.01 -10.67
C GLN A 28 -4.50 -9.97 -9.93
N ASP A 29 -4.38 -10.08 -8.60
CA ASP A 29 -5.25 -10.89 -7.76
C ASP A 29 -6.70 -10.41 -7.86
N LEU A 30 -6.91 -9.09 -7.83
CA LEU A 30 -8.23 -8.50 -8.05
C LEU A 30 -8.76 -8.89 -9.43
N GLU A 31 -7.97 -8.77 -10.49
CA GLU A 31 -8.38 -9.19 -11.83
C GLU A 31 -8.73 -10.69 -11.91
N MET A 32 -7.97 -11.56 -11.24
CA MET A 32 -8.25 -13.00 -11.18
C MET A 32 -9.55 -13.29 -10.46
N VAL A 33 -9.76 -12.71 -9.27
CA VAL A 33 -10.97 -12.88 -8.47
C VAL A 33 -12.22 -12.46 -9.24
N TRP A 34 -12.12 -11.42 -10.07
CA TRP A 34 -13.24 -10.94 -10.88
C TRP A 34 -13.45 -11.70 -12.20
N ARG A 35 -12.52 -12.58 -12.59
CA ARG A 35 -12.72 -13.56 -13.66
C ARG A 35 -13.44 -14.81 -13.18
N GLU A 36 -13.38 -15.10 -11.88
CA GLU A 36 -14.02 -16.29 -11.32
C GLU A 36 -15.55 -16.21 -11.39
N PRO A 37 -16.23 -17.35 -11.66
CA PRO A 37 -17.69 -17.43 -11.62
C PRO A 37 -18.28 -17.01 -10.27
N ARG A 38 -17.55 -17.23 -9.16
CA ARG A 38 -18.06 -16.97 -7.81
C ARG A 38 -18.46 -15.51 -7.59
N THR A 39 -17.65 -14.57 -8.08
CA THR A 39 -17.86 -13.13 -7.90
C THR A 39 -18.80 -12.56 -8.96
N THR A 40 -18.77 -13.12 -10.16
CA THR A 40 -19.61 -12.71 -11.29
C THR A 40 -21.01 -13.31 -11.27
N ARG A 41 -21.24 -14.39 -10.51
CA ARG A 41 -22.52 -15.13 -10.40
C ARG A 41 -23.72 -14.24 -10.06
N LYS A 42 -23.53 -13.18 -9.27
CA LYS A 42 -24.63 -12.27 -8.93
C LYS A 42 -25.16 -11.48 -10.13
N TYR A 43 -24.33 -11.27 -11.16
CA TYR A 43 -24.69 -10.54 -12.37
C TYR A 43 -25.21 -11.47 -13.48
N THR A 44 -24.81 -12.74 -13.46
CA THR A 44 -25.25 -13.74 -14.46
C THR A 44 -26.63 -14.33 -14.17
N LYS A 45 -27.33 -13.88 -13.13
CA LYS A 45 -28.70 -14.35 -12.83
C LYS A 45 -29.71 -13.65 -13.73
N ARG A 46 -30.55 -14.44 -14.41
CA ARG A 46 -31.72 -13.96 -15.15
C ARG A 46 -32.74 -13.32 -14.20
N SER A 47 -33.46 -12.31 -14.66
CA SER A 47 -34.53 -11.72 -13.86
C SER A 47 -35.71 -12.71 -13.69
N PRO A 48 -36.54 -12.54 -12.65
CA PRO A 48 -37.77 -13.33 -12.50
C PRO A 48 -38.70 -13.20 -13.72
N THR A 49 -38.75 -12.02 -14.34
CA THR A 49 -39.57 -11.75 -15.53
C THR A 49 -39.11 -12.57 -16.72
N LEU A 50 -37.80 -12.59 -17.00
CA LEU A 50 -37.23 -13.38 -18.10
C LEU A 50 -37.43 -14.88 -17.87
N LEU A 51 -37.30 -15.35 -16.62
CA LEU A 51 -37.54 -16.75 -16.26
C LEU A 51 -39.01 -17.14 -16.48
N ASN A 52 -39.95 -16.29 -16.06
CA ASN A 52 -41.37 -16.53 -16.26
C ASN A 52 -41.73 -16.58 -17.76
N ASN A 53 -41.21 -15.64 -18.55
CA ASN A 53 -41.51 -15.64 -19.98
C ASN A 53 -40.88 -16.83 -20.72
N GLN A 54 -39.74 -17.34 -20.27
CA GLN A 54 -39.16 -18.59 -20.79
C GLN A 54 -40.02 -19.81 -20.43
N TYR A 55 -40.64 -19.80 -19.24
CA TYR A 55 -41.60 -20.83 -18.85
C TYR A 55 -42.85 -20.78 -19.75
N VAL A 56 -43.41 -19.58 -19.98
CA VAL A 56 -44.55 -19.37 -20.86
C VAL A 56 -44.24 -19.78 -22.31
N GLU A 57 -43.06 -19.42 -22.83
CA GLU A 57 -42.59 -19.85 -24.16
C GLU A 57 -42.56 -21.37 -24.30
N ARG A 58 -41.97 -22.07 -23.31
CA ARG A 58 -41.94 -23.53 -23.29
C ARG A 58 -43.33 -24.12 -23.21
N HIS A 59 -44.23 -23.52 -22.44
CA HIS A 59 -45.60 -23.99 -22.30
C HIS A 59 -46.37 -23.93 -23.63
N TYR A 60 -46.30 -22.81 -24.35
CA TYR A 60 -46.90 -22.70 -25.69
C TYR A 60 -46.31 -23.70 -26.68
N ALA A 61 -44.99 -23.91 -26.64
CA ALA A 61 -44.34 -24.91 -27.47
C ALA A 61 -44.81 -26.35 -27.16
N LEU A 62 -45.04 -26.68 -25.89
CA LEU A 62 -45.53 -27.99 -25.45
C LEU A 62 -46.98 -28.25 -25.82
N ILE A 63 -47.83 -27.22 -25.82
CA ILE A 63 -49.24 -27.31 -26.23
C ILE A 63 -49.38 -27.38 -27.76
N GLY A 64 -48.32 -27.03 -28.51
CA GLY A 64 -48.31 -27.05 -29.98
C GLY A 64 -48.68 -25.71 -30.62
N GLU A 65 -48.81 -24.64 -29.83
CA GLU A 65 -49.09 -23.29 -30.30
C GLU A 65 -47.79 -22.56 -30.69
N TYR A 66 -47.18 -23.01 -31.80
CA TYR A 66 -45.86 -22.54 -32.22
C TYR A 66 -45.80 -21.05 -32.59
N ASP A 67 -46.88 -20.47 -33.11
CA ASP A 67 -46.92 -19.04 -33.47
C ASP A 67 -46.83 -18.13 -32.24
N GLN A 68 -47.53 -18.50 -31.17
CA GLN A 68 -47.47 -17.80 -29.89
C GLN A 68 -46.11 -17.99 -29.23
N ALA A 69 -45.56 -19.22 -29.26
CA ALA A 69 -44.21 -19.48 -28.79
C ALA A 69 -43.16 -18.62 -29.53
N ALA A 70 -43.27 -18.47 -30.85
CA ALA A 70 -42.39 -17.62 -31.65
C ALA A 70 -42.53 -16.13 -31.31
N ALA A 71 -43.74 -15.65 -31.03
CA ALA A 71 -43.98 -14.28 -30.60
C ALA A 71 -43.32 -14.00 -29.23
N VAL A 72 -43.51 -14.90 -28.26
CA VAL A 72 -42.89 -14.81 -26.92
C VAL A 72 -41.37 -14.92 -27.02
N HIS A 73 -40.85 -15.80 -27.89
CA HIS A 73 -39.41 -15.94 -28.14
C HIS A 73 -38.77 -14.61 -28.60
N LYS A 74 -39.42 -13.90 -29.53
CA LYS A 74 -38.95 -12.58 -29.98
C LYS A 74 -38.91 -11.55 -28.85
N ILE A 75 -39.90 -11.59 -27.96
CA ILE A 75 -39.94 -10.73 -26.77
C ILE A 75 -38.81 -11.11 -25.80
N ASN A 76 -38.63 -12.39 -25.52
CA ASN A 76 -37.57 -12.92 -24.65
C ASN A 76 -36.18 -12.54 -25.15
N SER A 77 -35.92 -12.65 -26.46
CA SER A 77 -34.65 -12.25 -27.05
C SER A 77 -34.34 -10.76 -26.86
N LYS A 78 -35.35 -9.88 -26.95
CA LYS A 78 -35.19 -8.44 -26.71
C LYS A 78 -34.91 -8.16 -25.23
N ILE A 79 -35.68 -8.78 -24.33
CA ILE A 79 -35.50 -8.62 -22.88
C ILE A 79 -34.12 -9.15 -22.46
N GLU A 80 -33.71 -10.32 -22.95
CA GLU A 80 -32.41 -10.90 -22.64
C GLU A 80 -31.24 -10.00 -23.07
N LYS A 81 -31.35 -9.33 -24.23
CA LYS A 81 -30.37 -8.33 -24.70
C LYS A 81 -30.29 -7.10 -23.80
N ILE A 82 -31.42 -6.60 -23.34
CA ILE A 82 -31.47 -5.45 -22.42
C ILE A 82 -30.86 -5.84 -21.07
N GLU A 83 -31.31 -6.96 -20.50
CA GLU A 83 -30.80 -7.46 -19.21
C GLU A 83 -29.31 -7.77 -19.26
N THR A 84 -28.82 -8.42 -20.32
CA THR A 84 -27.37 -8.69 -20.48
C THR A 84 -26.57 -7.40 -20.50
N SER A 85 -27.02 -6.38 -21.23
CA SER A 85 -26.35 -5.08 -21.29
C SER A 85 -26.32 -4.40 -19.92
N GLU A 86 -27.46 -4.32 -19.22
CA GLU A 86 -27.55 -3.69 -17.89
C GLU A 86 -26.73 -4.43 -16.83
N LYS A 87 -26.80 -5.76 -16.81
CA LYS A 87 -26.02 -6.59 -15.89
C LYS A 87 -24.53 -6.47 -16.17
N HIS A 88 -24.13 -6.43 -17.44
CA HIS A 88 -22.74 -6.22 -17.82
C HIS A 88 -22.24 -4.83 -17.39
N GLN A 89 -23.04 -3.78 -17.59
CA GLN A 89 -22.71 -2.43 -17.13
C GLN A 89 -22.57 -2.38 -15.60
N SER A 90 -23.48 -3.03 -14.87
CA SER A 90 -23.42 -3.13 -13.40
C SER A 90 -22.19 -3.89 -12.91
N LEU A 91 -21.82 -4.97 -13.61
CA LEU A 91 -20.61 -5.76 -13.35
C LEU A 91 -19.36 -4.88 -13.55
N ASN A 92 -19.25 -4.19 -14.69
CA ASN A 92 -18.13 -3.29 -14.99
C ASN A 92 -18.04 -2.15 -13.96
N ALA A 93 -19.16 -1.52 -13.61
CA ALA A 93 -19.18 -0.45 -12.61
C ALA A 93 -18.73 -0.94 -11.22
N SER A 94 -19.11 -2.16 -10.85
CA SER A 94 -18.72 -2.75 -9.57
C SER A 94 -17.24 -3.11 -9.54
N PHE A 95 -16.70 -3.61 -10.66
CA PHE A 95 -15.27 -3.87 -10.82
C PHE A 95 -14.46 -2.58 -10.71
N GLU A 96 -14.86 -1.52 -11.44
CA GLU A 96 -14.15 -0.24 -11.41
C GLU A 96 -14.18 0.41 -10.03
N ARG A 97 -15.28 0.27 -9.27
CA ARG A 97 -15.32 0.70 -7.85
C ARG A 97 -14.36 -0.08 -6.97
N ALA A 98 -14.30 -1.41 -7.14
CA ALA A 98 -13.35 -2.24 -6.38
C ALA A 98 -11.91 -1.85 -6.71
N ARG A 99 -11.64 -1.61 -7.99
CA ARG A 99 -10.34 -1.15 -8.48
C ARG A 99 -9.96 0.22 -7.94
N SER A 100 -10.88 1.19 -7.98
CA SER A 100 -10.62 2.54 -7.46
C SER A 100 -10.31 2.51 -5.96
N ASN A 101 -11.05 1.70 -5.19
CA ASN A 101 -10.80 1.55 -3.77
C ASN A 101 -9.41 0.96 -3.50
N LEU A 102 -9.03 -0.09 -4.26
CA LEU A 102 -7.69 -0.68 -4.14
C LEU A 102 -6.61 0.36 -4.48
N LEU A 103 -6.75 1.12 -5.56
CA LEU A 103 -5.77 2.15 -5.92
C LEU A 103 -5.65 3.24 -4.87
N ASN A 104 -6.77 3.69 -4.29
CA ASN A 104 -6.78 4.67 -3.20
C ASN A 104 -6.04 4.14 -1.96
N ASP A 105 -6.22 2.86 -1.62
CA ASP A 105 -5.51 2.24 -0.50
C ASP A 105 -4.01 2.07 -0.80
N GLN A 106 -3.66 1.75 -2.06
CA GLN A 106 -2.28 1.71 -2.53
C GLN A 106 -1.61 3.08 -2.48
N GLU A 107 -2.32 4.15 -2.84
CA GLU A 107 -1.83 5.52 -2.77
C GLU A 107 -1.57 5.95 -1.31
N LYS A 108 -2.52 5.70 -0.41
CA LYS A 108 -2.35 5.97 1.04
C LYS A 108 -1.15 5.21 1.62
N THR A 109 -1.00 3.93 1.30
CA THR A 109 0.14 3.14 1.81
C THR A 109 1.48 3.66 1.29
N LYS A 110 1.52 4.10 0.01
CA LYS A 110 2.71 4.72 -0.57
C LYS A 110 3.04 6.05 0.12
N GLU A 111 2.04 6.90 0.34
CA GLU A 111 2.18 8.18 1.03
C GLU A 111 2.75 7.99 2.45
N ILE A 112 2.21 7.05 3.22
CA ILE A 112 2.69 6.71 4.57
C ILE A 112 4.15 6.28 4.53
N VAL A 113 4.55 5.43 3.57
CA VAL A 113 5.94 4.98 3.46
C VAL A 113 6.86 6.15 3.09
N THR A 114 6.47 7.00 2.14
CA THR A 114 7.28 8.15 1.72
C THR A 114 7.43 9.19 2.83
N THR A 115 6.35 9.50 3.55
CA THR A 115 6.37 10.44 4.67
C THR A 115 7.26 9.93 5.79
N THR A 116 7.13 8.65 6.16
CA THR A 116 8.00 8.01 7.16
C THR A 116 9.48 8.00 6.75
N GLN A 117 9.77 7.80 5.46
CA GLN A 117 11.14 7.85 4.95
C GLN A 117 11.72 9.26 5.03
N ASN A 118 10.93 10.28 4.67
CA ASN A 118 11.34 11.67 4.71
C ASN A 118 11.57 12.15 6.14
N THR A 119 10.64 11.88 7.06
CA THR A 119 10.80 12.26 8.48
C THR A 119 12.05 11.64 9.09
N HIS A 120 12.30 10.35 8.82
CA HIS A 120 13.51 9.68 9.27
C HIS A 120 14.77 10.30 8.65
N MET A 121 14.75 10.66 7.35
CA MET A 121 15.87 11.36 6.72
C MET A 121 16.16 12.71 7.37
N ASP A 122 15.12 13.49 7.66
CA ASP A 122 15.28 14.82 8.25
C ASP A 122 15.79 14.75 9.69
N LEU A 123 15.30 13.78 10.49
CA LEU A 123 15.85 13.49 11.82
C LEU A 123 17.34 13.14 11.76
N ASN A 124 17.75 12.26 10.83
CA ASN A 124 19.18 11.93 10.69
C ASN A 124 20.02 13.16 10.29
N LYS A 125 19.49 14.10 9.50
CA LYS A 125 20.23 15.33 9.16
C LYS A 125 20.45 16.19 10.40
N VAL A 126 19.42 16.34 11.24
CA VAL A 126 19.51 17.09 12.50
C VAL A 126 20.54 16.44 13.43
N ASP A 127 20.50 15.11 13.58
CA ASP A 127 21.47 14.38 14.40
C ASP A 127 22.90 14.57 13.88
N GLN A 128 23.10 14.52 12.56
CA GLN A 128 24.40 14.75 11.93
C GLN A 128 24.90 16.18 12.15
N GLN A 129 24.03 17.19 12.07
CA GLN A 129 24.38 18.58 12.36
C GLN A 129 24.80 18.74 13.83
N ALA A 130 24.05 18.16 14.77
CA ALA A 130 24.38 18.20 16.19
C ALA A 130 25.72 17.50 16.51
N GLU A 131 26.04 16.41 15.81
CA GLU A 131 27.33 15.72 15.94
C GLU A 131 28.49 16.57 15.39
N LEU A 132 28.29 17.19 14.21
CA LEU A 132 29.27 18.10 13.63
C LEU A 132 29.55 19.30 14.53
N GLU A 133 28.52 19.90 15.13
CA GLU A 133 28.68 21.00 16.08
C GLU A 133 29.48 20.57 17.32
N LYS A 134 29.24 19.36 17.85
CA LYS A 134 30.02 18.81 18.98
C LYS A 134 31.49 18.62 18.59
N LEU A 135 31.76 18.10 17.40
CA LEU A 135 33.12 17.93 16.89
C LEU A 135 33.81 19.28 16.69
N HIS A 136 33.10 20.27 16.13
CA HIS A 136 33.62 21.63 15.97
C HIS A 136 33.97 22.27 17.32
N LYS A 137 33.11 22.16 18.34
CA LYS A 137 33.41 22.64 19.69
C LYS A 137 34.65 21.97 20.29
N ARG A 138 34.81 20.66 20.08
CA ARG A 138 36.01 19.92 20.53
C ARG A 138 37.26 20.37 19.78
N GLN A 139 37.16 20.60 18.47
CA GLN A 139 38.26 21.10 17.66
C GLN A 139 38.74 22.45 18.19
N VAL A 140 37.84 23.41 18.42
CA VAL A 140 38.17 24.73 18.98
C VAL A 140 38.86 24.60 20.35
N ILE A 141 38.39 23.70 21.22
CA ILE A 141 39.05 23.45 22.51
C ILE A 141 40.47 22.91 22.33
N LEU A 142 40.66 21.97 21.40
CA LEU A 142 41.97 21.39 21.11
C LEU A 142 42.93 22.41 20.47
N GLU A 143 42.43 23.26 19.58
CA GLU A 143 43.17 24.37 18.99
C GLU A 143 43.63 25.36 20.07
N ASN A 144 42.72 25.76 20.97
CA ASN A 144 43.08 26.61 22.11
C ASN A 144 44.12 25.96 23.03
N LEU A 145 44.03 24.65 23.27
CA LEU A 145 45.03 23.92 24.07
C LEU A 145 46.38 23.87 23.38
N LEU A 146 46.41 23.68 22.06
CA LEU A 146 47.65 23.72 21.27
C LEU A 146 48.28 25.11 21.31
N GLU A 147 47.49 26.18 21.18
CA GLU A 147 47.96 27.56 21.32
C GLU A 147 48.49 27.84 22.74
N GLU A 148 47.83 27.33 23.77
CA GLU A 148 48.29 27.43 25.17
C GLU A 148 49.60 26.66 25.41
N GLU A 149 49.79 25.49 24.80
CA GLU A 149 51.04 24.72 24.91
C GLU A 149 52.20 25.34 24.11
N ALA A 150 51.91 26.04 23.02
CA ALA A 150 52.90 26.80 22.26
C ALA A 150 53.45 28.01 23.05
N ASP A 151 52.69 28.53 24.02
CA ASP A 151 53.03 29.69 24.84
C ASP A 151 53.42 29.27 26.28
N ILE A 152 54.71 28.93 26.46
CA ILE A 152 55.28 28.28 27.68
C ILE A 152 54.90 29.03 28.97
N ASP A 153 54.86 30.36 28.95
CA ASP A 153 54.55 31.18 30.13
C ASP A 153 53.08 31.05 30.59
N LYS A 154 52.13 30.93 29.65
CA LYS A 154 50.71 30.70 29.96
C LYS A 154 50.46 29.28 30.45
N PHE A 155 51.15 28.31 29.87
CA PHE A 155 51.08 26.90 30.28
C PHE A 155 51.51 26.72 31.75
N VAL A 156 52.66 27.28 32.13
CA VAL A 156 53.19 27.19 33.50
C VAL A 156 52.26 27.87 34.51
N ALA A 157 51.71 29.04 34.17
CA ALA A 157 50.80 29.78 35.04
C ALA A 157 49.50 29.03 35.35
N LYS A 158 48.97 28.21 34.43
CA LYS A 158 47.67 27.52 34.58
C LYS A 158 47.81 26.11 35.19
N ARG A 159 48.87 25.37 34.85
CA ARG A 159 49.10 24.00 35.36
C ARG A 159 49.65 23.95 36.78
N PHE A 160 50.45 24.94 37.17
CA PHE A 160 51.18 24.91 38.44
C PHE A 160 50.66 25.91 39.48
N LYS A 161 49.81 26.88 39.12
CA LYS A 161 49.05 27.67 40.10
C LYS A 161 47.70 27.02 40.40
N LYS A 162 47.69 25.89 41.13
CA LYS A 162 46.47 25.43 41.82
C LYS A 162 46.53 25.86 43.28
N ALA A 163 45.50 26.58 43.74
CA ALA A 163 45.30 26.82 45.16
C ALA A 163 45.07 25.47 45.87
N SER A 164 45.65 25.29 47.06
CA SER A 164 45.69 24.04 47.83
C SER A 164 44.34 23.54 48.38
N GLY A 165 43.20 24.07 47.93
CA GLY A 165 41.90 23.89 48.57
C GLY A 165 40.81 23.16 47.79
N THR A 166 41.01 22.76 46.53
CA THR A 166 39.92 22.21 45.71
C THR A 166 39.82 20.68 45.85
N VAL A 167 39.03 20.24 46.82
CA VAL A 167 38.59 18.84 46.98
C VAL A 167 37.46 18.55 45.98
N LEU A 168 37.61 17.49 45.19
CA LEU A 168 36.56 16.99 44.30
C LEU A 168 35.54 16.16 45.10
N PRO A 169 34.22 16.38 44.95
CA PRO A 169 33.22 15.53 45.58
C PRO A 169 33.13 14.17 44.86
N MET A 170 33.22 13.10 45.64
CA MET A 170 32.82 11.75 45.25
C MET A 170 31.30 11.62 45.21
N SER A 171 30.81 10.91 44.19
CA SER A 171 29.53 10.17 44.09
C SER A 171 28.52 10.67 43.04
N VAL A 172 28.25 9.80 42.07
CA VAL A 172 26.93 9.64 41.45
C VAL A 172 26.72 8.14 41.28
N THR A 173 25.94 7.54 42.18
CA THR A 173 25.26 6.25 41.95
C THR A 173 23.89 6.55 41.34
N LEU A 174 23.64 6.03 40.14
CA LEU A 174 22.30 6.00 39.56
C LEU A 174 22.03 4.58 39.06
N ASN A 175 21.42 3.80 39.95
CA ASN A 175 20.70 2.59 39.61
C ASN A 175 19.49 2.94 38.73
N GLY A 176 19.19 2.12 37.72
CA GLY A 176 17.96 2.27 36.96
C GLY A 176 17.75 1.28 35.81
N GLY A 177 17.50 0.00 36.14
CA GLY A 177 16.46 -0.81 35.52
C GLY A 177 16.67 -1.39 34.11
N THR A 178 16.94 -2.69 34.05
CA THR A 178 16.86 -3.55 32.87
C THR A 178 15.49 -4.21 32.68
N SER A 179 15.12 -4.48 31.43
CA SER A 179 14.28 -5.60 30.91
C SER A 179 12.76 -5.42 30.72
N LEU A 180 12.41 -5.19 29.44
CA LEU A 180 11.42 -5.87 28.56
C LEU A 180 10.43 -6.90 29.15
N SER A 181 9.15 -6.81 28.74
CA SER A 181 8.54 -7.69 27.71
C SER A 181 7.04 -7.37 27.43
N PRO A 182 6.52 -7.70 26.23
CA PRO A 182 5.18 -7.32 25.76
C PRO A 182 4.12 -8.40 25.97
N LYS A 183 2.84 -8.02 26.04
CA LYS A 183 1.69 -8.94 25.89
C LYS A 183 0.75 -8.51 24.76
N LYS A 184 0.63 -9.40 23.77
CA LYS A 184 -0.42 -9.55 22.74
C LYS A 184 -1.17 -10.86 23.11
N ASN A 185 -2.38 -11.24 22.73
CA ASN A 185 -3.49 -10.78 21.88
C ASN A 185 -4.72 -11.58 22.36
N GLY A 186 -5.94 -11.10 22.07
CA GLY A 186 -7.13 -11.95 22.16
C GLY A 186 -8.27 -11.38 21.32
N THR A 187 -8.46 -11.89 20.12
CA THR A 187 -9.69 -11.71 19.32
C THR A 187 -10.32 -13.07 19.08
N SER A 188 -11.52 -13.28 19.61
CA SER A 188 -12.33 -14.45 19.33
C SER A 188 -13.14 -14.22 18.05
N ARG A 189 -13.13 -15.24 17.20
CA ARG A 189 -13.79 -15.29 15.89
C ARG A 189 -15.30 -15.46 16.04
N ASP A 190 -16.02 -14.77 15.16
CA ASP A 190 -17.42 -15.00 14.84
C ASP A 190 -17.69 -16.45 14.44
N VAL A 191 -18.70 -17.04 15.07
CA VAL A 191 -19.31 -18.30 14.66
C VAL A 191 -20.79 -18.02 14.43
N SER A 192 -21.14 -17.59 13.22
CA SER A 192 -22.49 -17.74 12.68
C SER A 192 -22.48 -17.45 11.18
N ASN A 193 -22.42 -18.50 10.37
CA ASN A 193 -22.95 -18.49 9.01
C ASN A 193 -23.12 -19.94 8.57
N MET A 194 -24.12 -20.57 9.15
CA MET A 194 -24.70 -21.79 8.62
C MET A 194 -26.17 -21.50 8.31
N VAL A 195 -26.67 -22.22 7.31
CA VAL A 195 -28.08 -22.34 6.92
C VAL A 195 -28.55 -21.28 5.92
N ASN A 196 -28.56 -21.67 4.64
CA ASN A 196 -29.74 -21.64 3.74
C ASN A 196 -29.32 -22.02 2.32
N PHE A 197 -29.25 -23.32 2.03
CA PHE A 197 -29.10 -23.85 0.67
C PHE A 197 -30.47 -24.27 0.13
N VAL A 198 -31.28 -23.28 -0.28
CA VAL A 198 -32.47 -23.54 -1.08
C VAL A 198 -31.97 -23.92 -2.49
N GLN A 199 -32.16 -25.17 -2.89
CA GLN A 199 -31.90 -25.64 -4.25
C GLN A 199 -32.87 -24.95 -5.21
N THR A 200 -32.47 -23.79 -5.72
CA THR A 200 -33.16 -23.12 -6.82
C THR A 200 -32.96 -23.91 -8.12
N PRO A 201 -33.98 -24.04 -8.98
CA PRO A 201 -33.86 -24.70 -10.27
C PRO A 201 -32.69 -24.11 -11.07
N ILE A 202 -31.87 -24.98 -11.67
CA ILE A 202 -30.66 -24.62 -12.41
C ILE A 202 -31.08 -23.98 -13.74
N ALA A 203 -31.45 -22.71 -13.69
CA ALA A 203 -31.56 -21.89 -14.88
C ALA A 203 -30.14 -21.63 -15.41
N SER A 204 -29.93 -21.88 -16.70
CA SER A 204 -28.67 -21.55 -17.38
C SER A 204 -28.34 -20.06 -17.15
N PRO A 205 -27.10 -19.72 -16.75
CA PRO A 205 -26.73 -18.34 -16.49
C PRO A 205 -26.91 -17.47 -17.72
N LEU A 206 -27.22 -16.20 -17.49
CA LEU A 206 -27.30 -15.16 -18.50
C LEU A 206 -25.92 -15.03 -19.20
N PRO A 207 -25.85 -15.10 -20.54
CA PRO A 207 -24.59 -15.03 -21.27
C PRO A 207 -24.05 -13.60 -21.26
N LEU A 208 -23.15 -13.30 -20.32
CA LEU A 208 -22.52 -11.99 -20.23
C LEU A 208 -21.27 -11.91 -21.14
N PRO A 209 -21.02 -10.76 -21.79
CA PRO A 209 -19.74 -10.48 -22.42
C PRO A 209 -18.58 -10.56 -21.39
N PRO A 210 -17.36 -10.90 -21.83
CA PRO A 210 -16.22 -10.93 -20.94
C PRO A 210 -15.92 -9.54 -20.38
N LEU A 211 -15.51 -9.48 -19.10
CA LEU A 211 -15.13 -8.24 -18.42
C LEU A 211 -14.01 -7.54 -19.21
N THR A 212 -14.24 -6.29 -19.62
CA THR A 212 -13.23 -5.47 -20.31
C THR A 212 -12.28 -4.86 -19.28
N VAL A 213 -11.22 -5.57 -18.93
CA VAL A 213 -10.20 -5.05 -18.03
C VAL A 213 -9.21 -4.17 -18.80
N LYS A 214 -9.35 -2.84 -18.68
CA LYS A 214 -8.34 -1.92 -19.22
C LYS A 214 -7.10 -1.95 -18.34
N LYS A 215 -6.01 -2.54 -18.82
CA LYS A 215 -4.70 -2.47 -18.13
C LYS A 215 -4.30 -1.00 -17.95
N LEU A 216 -4.02 -0.59 -16.71
CA LEU A 216 -3.47 0.73 -16.44
C LEU A 216 -2.08 0.81 -17.07
N LYS A 217 -1.89 1.77 -17.97
CA LYS A 217 -0.55 2.06 -18.49
C LYS A 217 0.27 2.64 -17.35
N LYS A 218 1.34 1.95 -16.94
CA LYS A 218 2.33 2.52 -16.03
C LYS A 218 2.88 3.80 -16.67
N PRO A 219 2.95 4.94 -15.95
CA PRO A 219 3.63 6.11 -16.47
C PRO A 219 5.08 5.72 -16.75
N LYS A 220 5.54 5.96 -17.98
CA LYS A 220 6.96 5.77 -18.33
C LYS A 220 7.77 6.65 -17.39
N LYS A 221 8.74 6.07 -16.67
CA LYS A 221 9.73 6.87 -15.95
C LYS A 221 10.47 7.69 -17.00
N ASP A 222 10.29 9.01 -16.98
CA ASP A 222 11.07 9.91 -17.81
C ASP A 222 12.53 9.77 -17.40
N ASP A 223 13.32 9.07 -18.23
CA ASP A 223 14.77 9.08 -18.18
C ASP A 223 15.24 10.50 -18.47
N LYS A 224 15.30 11.34 -17.44
CA LYS A 224 16.05 12.60 -17.48
C LYS A 224 17.51 12.26 -17.71
N LYS A 225 17.90 12.20 -18.99
CA LYS A 225 19.28 12.19 -19.48
C LYS A 225 20.04 13.27 -18.71
N LYS A 226 20.97 12.84 -17.85
CA LYS A 226 22.01 13.66 -17.27
C LYS A 226 22.77 14.35 -18.40
N LYS A 227 22.45 15.61 -18.71
CA LYS A 227 23.35 16.49 -19.46
C LYS A 227 24.60 16.66 -18.59
N LYS A 228 25.72 16.06 -19.03
CA LYS A 228 27.04 16.38 -18.49
C LYS A 228 27.28 17.88 -18.70
N PRO A 229 27.79 18.64 -17.71
CA PRO A 229 28.23 20.00 -17.96
C PRO A 229 29.44 19.93 -18.91
N SER A 230 29.35 20.63 -20.04
CA SER A 230 30.49 20.89 -20.91
C SER A 230 31.45 21.80 -20.15
N VAL A 231 32.64 21.29 -19.87
CA VAL A 231 33.78 22.12 -19.47
C VAL A 231 34.24 22.86 -20.72
N VAL A 232 34.15 24.18 -20.70
CA VAL A 232 34.94 25.12 -21.52
C VAL A 232 35.51 26.13 -20.56
#